data_AF-X1HBA5-F1
#
_entry.id   AF-X1HBA5-F1
#
_cell.length_a   1.000
_cell.length_b   1.000
_cell.length_c   1.000
_cell.angle_alpha   90.00
_cell.angle_beta   90.00
_cell.angle_gamma   90.00
#
_symmetry.space_group_name_H-M   'P 1'
#
loop_
_entity.id
_entity.type
_entity.pdbx_description
1 polymer ?
#
loop_
_entity_poly.entity_id
_entity_poly.type
_entity_poly.pdbx_seq_one_letter_code
_entity_poly.pdbx_strand_id
1 'polypeptide(L)'
;MNLGDILRGIQFIGLRNVLRTLTFTRRRIRIDRRHLPPEAPPAALPPGKLQEAESISSGAVMRFQSFQLEICFLARDVVRLTWQPGELPLPYALSDVDWPGAEVELAAVGEGWQVSSGDLVVHVEVDGSVGFTDARGNLLRQDQPPERQGTRWRHRSELRPDERIYGLGERAAPLDLRPGAYRM
;
A
#
# COMPACT_ATOMS: atom_id res chain seq x y z
N MET A 1 -17.69 -10.02 -24.30
CA MET A 1 -17.56 -11.47 -24.55
C MET A 1 -18.94 -11.99 -24.91
N ASN A 2 -19.12 -12.54 -26.10
CA ASN A 2 -20.44 -12.89 -26.62
C ASN A 2 -20.87 -14.28 -26.09
N LEU A 3 -22.15 -14.48 -25.82
CA LEU A 3 -22.65 -15.71 -25.17
C LEU A 3 -22.32 -16.98 -25.99
N GLY A 4 -22.25 -16.83 -27.32
CA GLY A 4 -21.87 -17.88 -28.25
C GLY A 4 -20.41 -18.33 -28.15
N ASP A 5 -19.50 -17.45 -27.77
CA ASP A 5 -18.07 -17.79 -27.64
C ASP A 5 -17.82 -18.62 -26.37
N ILE A 6 -18.57 -18.30 -25.31
CA ILE A 6 -18.55 -19.04 -24.04
C ILE A 6 -19.08 -20.46 -24.25
N LEU A 7 -20.19 -20.61 -25.01
CA LEU A 7 -20.79 -21.90 -25.32
C LEU A 7 -19.86 -22.79 -26.16
N ARG A 8 -19.16 -22.22 -27.16
CA ARG A 8 -18.17 -22.97 -27.95
C ARG A 8 -16.96 -23.39 -27.13
N GLY A 9 -16.46 -22.53 -26.23
CA GLY A 9 -15.35 -22.86 -25.32
C GLY A 9 -15.71 -24.00 -24.35
N ILE A 10 -16.94 -23.99 -23.82
CA ILE A 10 -17.47 -25.06 -22.98
C ILE A 10 -17.57 -26.39 -23.74
N GLN A 11 -17.94 -26.35 -25.02
CA GLN A 11 -18.04 -27.53 -25.88
C GLN A 11 -16.67 -28.12 -26.22
N PHE A 12 -15.63 -27.28 -26.38
CA PHE A 12 -14.26 -27.69 -26.71
C PHE A 12 -13.48 -28.28 -25.51
N ILE A 13 -13.69 -27.73 -24.30
CA ILE A 13 -13.01 -28.17 -23.07
C ILE A 13 -13.75 -29.36 -22.40
N GLY A 14 -15.01 -29.56 -22.76
CA GLY A 14 -15.91 -30.55 -22.18
C GLY A 14 -16.55 -30.06 -20.88
N LEU A 15 -17.88 -30.11 -20.82
CA LEU A 15 -18.72 -29.68 -19.68
C LEU A 15 -18.21 -30.21 -18.33
N ARG A 16 -17.69 -31.44 -18.34
CA ARG A 16 -17.19 -32.18 -17.18
C ARG A 16 -15.95 -31.52 -16.56
N ASN A 17 -15.06 -30.95 -17.37
CA ASN A 17 -13.86 -30.27 -16.88
C ASN A 17 -14.18 -28.90 -16.29
N VAL A 18 -15.10 -28.15 -16.90
CA VAL A 18 -15.57 -26.86 -16.38
C VAL A 18 -16.25 -27.04 -15.01
N LEU A 19 -17.12 -28.05 -14.88
CA LEU A 19 -17.77 -28.40 -13.61
C LEU A 19 -16.76 -28.84 -12.53
N ARG A 20 -15.72 -29.59 -12.91
CA ARG A 20 -14.64 -30.01 -12.00
C ARG A 20 -13.85 -28.81 -11.47
N THR A 21 -13.55 -27.83 -12.32
CA THR A 21 -12.85 -26.61 -11.89
C THR A 21 -13.72 -25.77 -10.96
N LEU A 22 -15.01 -25.58 -11.28
CA LEU A 22 -15.94 -24.84 -10.43
C LEU A 22 -16.13 -25.48 -9.05
N THR A 23 -16.26 -26.81 -9.01
CA THR A 23 -16.38 -27.55 -7.74
C THR A 23 -15.10 -27.50 -6.92
N PHE A 24 -13.92 -27.57 -7.56
CA PHE A 24 -12.63 -27.40 -6.91
C PHE A 24 -12.48 -25.99 -6.32
N THR A 25 -12.79 -24.93 -7.08
CA THR A 25 -12.74 -23.55 -6.60
C THR A 25 -13.67 -23.34 -5.40
N ARG A 26 -14.90 -23.86 -5.46
CA ARG A 26 -15.85 -23.79 -4.32
C ARG A 26 -15.36 -24.57 -3.10
N ARG A 27 -14.78 -25.76 -3.31
CA ARG A 27 -14.24 -26.58 -2.23
C ARG A 27 -13.03 -25.91 -1.58
N ARG A 28 -12.15 -25.30 -2.38
CA ARG A 28 -10.99 -24.52 -1.93
C ARG A 28 -11.42 -23.32 -1.09
N ILE A 29 -12.33 -22.49 -1.60
CA ILE A 29 -12.90 -21.35 -0.84
C ILE A 29 -13.52 -21.81 0.48
N ARG A 30 -14.19 -22.96 0.51
CA ARG A 30 -14.78 -23.51 1.74
C ARG A 30 -13.73 -23.98 2.74
N ILE A 31 -12.64 -24.60 2.27
CA ILE A 31 -11.51 -25.04 3.12
C ILE A 31 -10.76 -23.83 3.67
N ASP A 32 -10.45 -22.85 2.82
CA ASP A 32 -9.78 -21.61 3.23
C ASP A 32 -10.59 -20.91 4.33
N ARG A 33 -11.92 -20.82 4.18
CA ARG A 33 -12.82 -20.25 5.21
C ARG A 33 -12.84 -21.00 6.54
N ARG A 34 -12.50 -22.29 6.58
CA ARG A 34 -12.42 -23.07 7.83
C ARG A 34 -11.12 -22.82 8.60
N HIS A 35 -10.08 -22.35 7.91
CA HIS A 35 -8.78 -22.02 8.49
C HIS A 35 -8.57 -20.51 8.65
N LEU A 36 -9.56 -19.69 8.26
CA LEU A 36 -9.58 -18.27 8.59
C LEU A 36 -9.80 -18.10 10.10
N PRO A 37 -8.93 -17.37 10.82
CA PRO A 37 -9.11 -17.11 12.25
C PRO A 37 -10.51 -16.51 12.50
N PRO A 38 -11.27 -17.04 13.46
CA PRO A 38 -12.54 -16.45 13.86
C PRO A 38 -12.26 -15.31 14.84
N GLU A 39 -12.27 -14.07 14.35
CA GLU A 39 -12.45 -12.91 15.21
C GLU A 39 -12.94 -11.75 14.35
N ALA A 40 -14.01 -11.08 14.80
CA ALA A 40 -14.34 -9.77 14.27
C ALA A 40 -13.08 -8.91 14.48
N PRO A 41 -12.48 -8.34 13.42
CA PRO A 41 -11.29 -7.54 13.59
C PRO A 41 -11.61 -6.43 14.61
N PRO A 42 -10.70 -6.12 15.54
CA PRO A 42 -10.88 -4.95 16.39
C PRO A 42 -11.12 -3.71 15.53
N ALA A 43 -11.79 -2.71 16.10
CA ALA A 43 -12.07 -1.47 15.41
C ALA A 43 -10.79 -0.88 14.79
N ALA A 44 -10.93 -0.28 13.60
CA ALA A 44 -9.82 0.40 12.95
C ALA A 44 -9.32 1.54 13.84
N LEU A 45 -8.05 1.46 14.23
CA LEU A 45 -7.36 2.52 14.97
C LEU A 45 -6.63 3.43 13.97
N PRO A 46 -6.92 4.74 13.97
CA PRO A 46 -6.13 5.73 13.21
C PRO A 46 -4.86 6.13 13.99
N PRO A 47 -3.93 6.89 13.39
CA PRO A 47 -2.74 7.43 14.09
C PRO A 47 -3.11 8.35 15.26
N GLY A 48 -4.21 9.09 15.11
CA GLY A 48 -4.55 10.23 15.97
C GLY A 48 -3.83 11.49 15.54
N LYS A 49 -3.83 12.54 16.38
CA LYS A 49 -3.18 13.81 16.05
C LYS A 49 -1.65 13.69 16.11
N LEU A 50 -0.97 14.38 15.19
CA LEU A 50 0.46 14.61 15.23
C LEU A 50 0.84 15.47 16.44
N GLN A 51 1.89 15.06 17.17
CA GLN A 51 2.34 15.68 18.40
C GLN A 51 3.74 16.27 18.28
N GLU A 52 4.63 15.59 17.57
CA GLU A 52 6.05 15.96 17.47
C GLU A 52 6.63 15.50 16.13
N ALA A 53 7.62 16.25 15.64
CA ALA A 53 8.44 15.88 14.49
C ALA A 53 9.91 16.15 14.82
N GLU A 54 10.75 15.13 14.64
CA GLU A 54 12.18 15.15 14.92
C GLU A 54 12.94 14.86 13.63
N SER A 55 13.99 15.63 13.32
CA SER A 55 14.86 15.37 12.18
C SER A 55 15.85 14.24 12.50
N ILE A 56 16.13 13.39 11.51
CA ILE A 56 17.16 12.35 11.56
C ILE A 56 18.09 12.49 10.34
N SER A 57 19.18 11.72 10.29
CA SER A 57 20.26 11.90 9.30
C SER A 57 19.83 11.94 7.83
N SER A 58 18.80 11.19 7.46
CA SER A 58 18.29 11.09 6.08
C SER A 58 16.75 11.12 6.05
N GLY A 59 16.13 11.83 6.99
CA GLY A 59 14.68 11.83 7.10
C GLY A 59 14.12 12.51 8.33
N ALA A 60 12.96 12.04 8.78
CA ALA A 60 12.32 12.51 10.00
C ALA A 60 11.54 11.40 10.70
N VAL A 61 11.34 11.55 12.01
CA VAL A 61 10.43 10.75 12.81
C VAL A 61 9.29 11.63 13.28
N MET A 62 8.06 11.20 13.05
CA MET A 62 6.85 11.90 13.44
C MET A 62 6.05 11.07 14.44
N ARG A 63 5.71 11.67 15.59
CA ARG A 63 5.00 11.00 16.68
C ARG A 63 3.55 11.46 16.70
N PHE A 64 2.64 10.51 16.52
CA PHE A 64 1.21 10.70 16.68
C PHE A 64 0.77 10.13 18.03
N GLN A 65 -0.47 10.42 18.42
CA GLN A 65 -1.06 9.93 19.67
C GLN A 65 -0.95 8.41 19.86
N SER A 66 -1.15 7.63 18.80
CA SER A 66 -1.13 6.16 18.87
C SER A 66 0.01 5.54 18.07
N PHE A 67 0.49 6.20 17.01
CA PHE A 67 1.46 5.66 16.06
C PHE A 67 2.72 6.53 15.96
N GLN A 68 3.78 5.95 15.41
CA GLN A 68 4.97 6.68 14.99
C GLN A 68 5.20 6.42 13.49
N LEU A 69 5.56 7.46 12.75
CA LEU A 69 5.99 7.38 11.36
C LEU A 69 7.47 7.70 11.28
N GLU A 70 8.27 6.74 10.82
CA GLU A 70 9.64 7.02 10.37
C GLU A 70 9.62 7.22 8.85
N ILE A 71 10.17 8.35 8.43
CA ILE A 71 10.39 8.73 7.03
C ILE A 71 11.89 8.68 6.81
N CYS A 72 12.35 7.84 5.89
CA CYS A 72 13.77 7.68 5.59
C CYS A 72 13.98 7.69 4.09
N PHE A 73 14.70 8.70 3.58
CA PHE A 73 15.12 8.77 2.20
C PHE A 73 16.29 7.80 1.99
N LEU A 74 16.14 6.89 1.04
CA LEU A 74 17.16 5.94 0.61
C LEU A 74 18.00 6.51 -0.55
N ALA A 75 17.38 7.38 -1.34
CA ALA A 75 17.99 8.23 -2.35
C ALA A 75 17.15 9.50 -2.48
N ARG A 76 17.54 10.46 -3.32
CA ARG A 76 16.81 11.72 -3.49
C ARG A 76 15.35 11.52 -3.91
N ASP A 77 15.04 10.48 -4.69
CA ASP A 77 13.71 10.19 -5.22
C ASP A 77 13.09 8.90 -4.64
N VAL A 78 13.75 8.26 -3.67
CA VAL A 78 13.30 7.01 -3.05
C VAL A 78 13.15 7.19 -1.55
N VAL A 79 11.92 7.01 -1.06
CA VAL A 79 11.60 7.13 0.37
C VAL A 79 10.98 5.85 0.93
N ARG A 80 11.40 5.47 2.12
CA ARG A 80 10.80 4.43 2.96
C ARG A 80 9.96 5.08 4.05
N LEU A 81 8.72 4.61 4.18
CA LEU A 81 7.82 4.96 5.27
C LEU A 81 7.61 3.74 6.15
N THR A 82 7.87 3.89 7.45
CA THR A 82 7.65 2.84 8.44
C THR A 82 6.69 3.33 9.50
N TRP A 83 5.47 2.79 9.49
CA TRP A 83 4.49 3.03 10.55
C TRP A 83 4.67 2.02 11.68
N GLN A 84 4.68 2.52 12.91
CA GLN A 84 4.77 1.73 14.15
C GLN A 84 3.52 2.01 15.00
N PRO A 85 2.98 1.02 15.74
CA PRO A 85 3.57 -0.28 16.03
C PRO A 85 3.27 -1.36 14.97
N GLY A 86 4.31 -2.03 14.50
CA GLY A 86 4.22 -3.13 13.55
C GLY A 86 5.53 -3.92 13.49
N GLU A 87 5.45 -5.19 13.12
CA GLU A 87 6.63 -6.00 12.87
C GLU A 87 7.03 -5.88 11.40
N LEU A 88 8.30 -5.59 11.15
CA LEU A 88 8.84 -5.54 9.80
C LEU A 88 8.95 -6.97 9.25
N PRO A 89 8.58 -7.19 7.98
CA PRO A 89 8.83 -8.47 7.34
C PRO A 89 10.33 -8.71 7.17
N LEU A 90 10.72 -9.97 7.06
CA LEU A 90 12.10 -10.31 6.69
C LEU A 90 12.41 -9.74 5.29
N PRO A 91 13.54 -9.06 5.09
CA PRO A 91 13.82 -8.26 3.90
C PRO A 91 14.30 -9.10 2.71
N TYR A 92 13.63 -10.22 2.39
CA TYR A 92 14.04 -11.14 1.32
C TYR A 92 14.06 -10.50 -0.09
N ALA A 93 13.37 -9.39 -0.28
CA ALA A 93 13.31 -8.66 -1.55
C ALA A 93 14.41 -7.58 -1.69
N LEU A 94 15.16 -7.28 -0.63
CA LEU A 94 16.20 -6.25 -0.63
C LEU A 94 17.57 -6.93 -0.57
N SER A 95 18.37 -6.77 -1.63
CA SER A 95 19.76 -7.28 -1.67
C SER A 95 20.71 -6.43 -0.85
N ASP A 96 20.45 -5.12 -0.78
CA ASP A 96 21.35 -4.12 -0.21
C ASP A 96 20.67 -3.30 0.89
N VAL A 97 21.36 -3.18 2.02
CA VAL A 97 20.92 -2.41 3.20
C VAL A 97 21.64 -1.05 3.29
N ASP A 98 22.75 -0.89 2.55
CA ASP A 98 23.53 0.35 2.48
C ASP A 98 23.06 1.22 1.32
N TRP A 99 22.07 2.05 1.62
CA TRP A 99 21.57 3.08 0.72
C TRP A 99 22.35 4.39 0.93
N PRO A 100 22.63 5.17 -0.13
CA PRO A 100 23.40 6.41 -0.01
C PRO A 100 22.69 7.48 0.83
N GLY A 101 21.36 7.36 0.99
CA GLY A 101 20.54 8.35 1.66
C GLY A 101 20.36 9.62 0.83
N ALA A 102 19.82 10.65 1.46
CA ALA A 102 19.74 11.99 0.91
C ALA A 102 19.88 13.02 2.04
N GLU A 103 20.47 14.17 1.72
CA GLU A 103 20.35 15.34 2.58
C GLU A 103 18.90 15.82 2.52
N VAL A 104 18.29 16.00 3.69
CA VAL A 104 16.87 16.37 3.79
C VAL A 104 16.65 17.58 4.68
N GLU A 105 15.64 18.36 4.32
CA GLU A 105 15.15 19.48 5.10
C GLU A 105 13.78 19.13 5.70
N LEU A 106 13.66 19.25 7.02
CA LEU A 106 12.39 19.15 7.76
C LEU A 106 11.88 20.57 8.03
N ALA A 107 10.66 20.86 7.60
CA ALA A 107 10.02 22.15 7.84
C ALA A 107 8.55 21.99 8.23
N ALA A 108 8.06 22.87 9.11
CA ALA A 108 6.63 22.95 9.42
C ALA A 108 5.89 23.70 8.30
N VAL A 109 4.73 23.18 7.88
CA VAL A 109 3.91 23.77 6.81
C VAL A 109 2.45 23.72 7.23
N GLY A 110 1.87 24.90 7.47
CA GLY A 110 0.52 24.99 8.06
C GLY A 110 0.49 24.31 9.42
N GLU A 111 -0.42 23.33 9.57
CA GLU A 111 -0.51 22.50 10.78
C GLU A 111 0.29 21.18 10.63
N GLY A 112 0.81 20.89 9.45
CA GLY A 112 1.57 19.69 9.12
C GLY A 112 3.07 19.93 9.00
N TRP A 113 3.75 18.97 8.39
CA TRP A 113 5.19 18.98 8.18
C TRP A 113 5.54 18.55 6.77
N GLN A 114 6.67 19.01 6.27
CA GLN A 114 7.27 18.52 5.03
C GLN A 114 8.70 18.04 5.26
N VAL A 115 9.07 16.98 4.56
CA VAL A 115 10.45 16.47 4.48
C VAL A 115 10.85 16.46 3.01
N SER A 116 11.89 17.22 2.64
CA SER A 116 12.30 17.40 1.24
C SER A 116 13.74 16.97 1.02
N SER A 117 13.99 16.24 -0.06
CA SER A 117 15.34 15.91 -0.58
C SER A 117 15.78 16.81 -1.75
N GLY A 118 14.93 17.79 -2.12
CA GLY A 118 15.04 18.59 -3.33
C GLY A 118 14.36 17.97 -4.56
N ASP A 119 14.40 16.64 -4.73
CA ASP A 119 13.78 15.95 -5.88
C ASP A 119 12.37 15.43 -5.56
N LEU A 120 12.15 15.05 -4.30
CA LEU A 120 10.88 14.54 -3.76
C LEU A 120 10.58 15.23 -2.43
N VAL A 121 9.32 15.61 -2.24
CA VAL A 121 8.82 16.18 -0.98
C VAL A 121 7.73 15.29 -0.42
N VAL A 122 7.88 14.90 0.84
CA VAL A 122 6.87 14.16 1.60
C VAL A 122 6.17 15.14 2.53
N HIS A 123 4.87 15.30 2.35
CA HIS A 123 4.00 16.12 3.18
C HIS A 123 3.26 15.22 4.17
N VAL A 124 3.22 15.61 5.44
CA VAL A 124 2.51 14.87 6.49
C VAL A 124 1.56 15.80 7.20
N GLU A 125 0.27 15.46 7.12
CA GLU A 125 -0.81 16.20 7.75
C GLU A 125 -1.00 15.80 9.21
N VAL A 126 -1.72 16.63 9.97
CA VAL A 126 -1.99 16.43 11.41
C VAL A 126 -2.65 15.08 11.71
N ASP A 127 -3.47 14.56 10.78
CA ASP A 127 -4.21 13.31 10.96
C ASP A 127 -3.42 12.06 10.55
N GLY A 128 -2.24 12.24 9.96
CA GLY A 128 -1.39 11.17 9.44
C GLY A 128 -1.59 10.87 7.96
N SER A 129 -2.33 11.70 7.22
CA SER A 129 -2.32 11.67 5.75
C SER A 129 -0.92 12.01 5.23
N VAL A 130 -0.51 11.36 4.13
CA VAL A 130 0.82 11.54 3.55
C VAL A 130 0.72 11.88 2.07
N GLY A 131 1.19 13.06 1.68
CA GLY A 131 1.28 13.51 0.30
C GLY A 131 2.70 13.41 -0.24
N PHE A 132 2.82 13.22 -1.55
CA PHE A 132 4.12 13.20 -2.24
C PHE A 132 4.07 14.16 -3.41
N THR A 133 5.03 15.08 -3.49
CA THR A 133 5.17 15.98 -4.65
C THR A 133 6.57 15.89 -5.24
N ASP A 134 6.69 16.12 -6.54
CA ASP A 134 7.98 16.33 -7.18
C ASP A 134 8.60 17.69 -6.81
N ALA A 135 9.83 17.94 -7.25
CA ALA A 135 10.55 19.21 -7.09
C ALA A 135 9.80 20.45 -7.62
N ARG A 136 8.80 20.27 -8.51
CA ARG A 136 8.00 21.35 -9.09
C ARG A 136 6.68 21.56 -8.34
N GLY A 137 6.41 20.76 -7.30
CA GLY A 137 5.17 20.79 -6.54
C GLY A 137 4.01 20.03 -7.19
N ASN A 138 4.26 19.23 -8.24
CA ASN A 138 3.21 18.39 -8.79
C ASN A 138 2.94 17.24 -7.84
N LEU A 139 1.68 17.06 -7.44
CA LEU A 139 1.25 15.90 -6.67
C LEU A 139 1.58 14.62 -7.46
N LEU A 140 2.22 13.66 -6.80
CA LEU A 140 2.51 12.34 -7.33
C LEU A 140 1.55 11.30 -6.75
N ARG A 141 1.25 11.42 -5.45
CA ARG A 141 0.40 10.48 -4.70
C ARG A 141 -0.12 11.15 -3.43
N GLN A 142 -1.33 10.78 -3.03
CA GLN A 142 -1.91 11.17 -1.74
C GLN A 142 -2.41 9.92 -1.02
N ASP A 143 -1.93 9.70 0.20
CA ASP A 143 -2.34 8.63 1.08
C ASP A 143 -3.21 9.17 2.21
N GLN A 144 -4.29 8.46 2.51
CA GLN A 144 -5.12 8.69 3.70
C GLN A 144 -4.41 8.16 4.96
N PRO A 145 -4.83 8.57 6.17
CA PRO A 145 -4.26 8.06 7.40
C PRO A 145 -4.35 6.52 7.45
N PRO A 146 -3.27 5.82 7.83
CA PRO A 146 -3.31 4.36 7.88
C PRO A 146 -4.23 3.88 8.99
N GLU A 147 -4.87 2.74 8.75
CA GLU A 147 -5.74 2.09 9.73
C GLU A 147 -5.09 0.80 10.22
N ARG A 148 -5.04 0.61 11.54
CA ARG A 148 -4.56 -0.62 12.18
C ARG A 148 -5.70 -1.38 12.83
N GLN A 149 -5.75 -2.70 12.62
CA GLN A 149 -6.72 -3.62 13.24
C GLN A 149 -5.96 -4.84 13.78
N GLY A 150 -5.61 -4.83 15.07
CA GLY A 150 -4.73 -5.84 15.65
C GLY A 150 -3.35 -5.77 14.98
N THR A 151 -2.91 -6.84 14.34
CA THR A 151 -1.66 -6.87 13.55
C THR A 151 -1.83 -6.44 12.10
N ARG A 152 -3.08 -6.21 11.63
CA ARG A 152 -3.36 -5.85 10.24
C ARG A 152 -3.24 -4.36 10.04
N TRP A 153 -2.60 -3.98 8.94
CA TRP A 153 -2.52 -2.60 8.47
C TRP A 153 -3.28 -2.43 7.17
N ARG A 154 -3.89 -1.26 6.98
CA ARG A 154 -4.54 -0.86 5.74
C ARG A 154 -4.10 0.54 5.38
N HIS A 155 -3.61 0.67 4.14
CA HIS A 155 -3.28 1.94 3.51
C HIS A 155 -4.27 2.18 2.37
N ARG A 156 -4.67 3.43 2.17
CA ARG A 156 -5.49 3.84 1.04
C ARG A 156 -4.82 5.03 0.38
N SER A 157 -4.69 4.94 -0.94
CA SER A 157 -4.16 6.00 -1.79
C SER A 157 -5.27 6.51 -2.68
N GLU A 158 -5.32 7.81 -2.87
CA GLU A 158 -6.22 8.44 -3.81
C GLU A 158 -5.69 8.22 -5.23
N LEU A 159 -6.58 7.85 -6.13
CA LEU A 159 -6.27 7.68 -7.54
C LEU A 159 -7.00 8.72 -8.37
N ARG A 160 -6.29 9.33 -9.32
CA ARG A 160 -6.92 10.27 -10.25
C ARG A 160 -7.94 9.57 -11.16
N PRO A 161 -8.92 10.28 -11.72
CA PRO A 161 -9.92 9.69 -12.61
C PRO A 161 -9.33 8.94 -13.81
N ASP A 162 -8.16 9.33 -14.29
CA ASP A 162 -7.47 8.76 -15.45
C ASP A 162 -6.26 7.86 -15.11
N GLU A 163 -5.87 7.80 -13.85
CA GLU A 163 -4.74 7.01 -13.37
C GLU A 163 -4.95 5.50 -13.59
N ARG A 164 -3.88 4.79 -13.92
CA ARG A 164 -3.88 3.36 -14.28
C ARG A 164 -2.88 2.62 -13.39
N ILE A 165 -3.20 1.38 -13.04
CA ILE A 165 -2.35 0.56 -12.16
C ILE A 165 -1.82 -0.62 -12.95
N TYR A 166 -0.51 -0.87 -12.84
CA TYR A 166 0.21 -1.95 -13.52
C TYR A 166 1.10 -2.70 -12.54
N GLY A 167 1.60 -3.88 -12.93
CA GLY A 167 2.56 -4.65 -12.14
C GLY A 167 1.92 -5.81 -11.36
N LEU A 168 2.29 -5.96 -10.07
CA LEU A 168 1.93 -7.10 -9.21
C LEU A 168 2.38 -8.49 -9.73
N GLY A 169 3.42 -8.54 -10.55
CA GLY A 169 4.04 -9.77 -11.05
C GLY A 169 3.26 -10.49 -12.14
N GLU A 170 3.53 -11.78 -12.33
CA GLU A 170 2.85 -12.62 -13.33
C GLU A 170 1.40 -12.90 -12.91
N ARG A 171 0.43 -12.45 -13.72
CA ARG A 171 -1.00 -12.62 -13.43
C ARG A 171 -1.81 -12.85 -14.71
N ALA A 172 -2.84 -13.68 -14.59
CA ALA A 172 -3.89 -13.82 -15.62
C ALA A 172 -4.97 -12.73 -15.46
N ALA A 173 -4.59 -11.47 -15.67
CA ALA A 173 -5.48 -10.31 -15.61
C ALA A 173 -5.19 -9.35 -16.80
N PRO A 174 -6.10 -8.42 -17.13
CA PRO A 174 -5.77 -7.33 -18.04
C PRO A 174 -4.56 -6.53 -17.54
N LEU A 175 -3.89 -5.83 -18.46
CA LEU A 175 -2.73 -5.01 -18.11
C LEU A 175 -3.10 -3.91 -17.10
N ASP A 176 -4.21 -3.20 -17.32
CA ASP A 176 -4.75 -2.24 -16.36
C ASP A 176 -5.46 -2.96 -15.20
N LEU A 177 -4.92 -2.80 -14.00
CA LEU A 177 -5.37 -3.43 -12.77
C LEU A 177 -6.35 -2.56 -11.98
N ARG A 178 -6.66 -1.33 -12.41
CA ARG A 178 -7.55 -0.45 -11.64
C ARG A 178 -8.93 -1.04 -11.26
N PRO A 179 -9.64 -1.80 -12.12
CA PRO A 179 -11.00 -2.27 -11.79
C PRO A 179 -11.03 -3.49 -10.84
N GLY A 180 -9.88 -3.97 -10.36
CA GLY A 180 -9.78 -5.27 -9.67
C GLY A 180 -9.36 -5.20 -8.20
N ALA A 181 -9.57 -6.33 -7.52
CA ALA A 181 -9.00 -6.61 -6.21
C ALA A 181 -8.09 -7.83 -6.34
N TYR A 182 -6.85 -7.69 -5.89
CA TYR A 182 -5.79 -8.67 -6.12
C TYR A 182 -5.21 -9.14 -4.79
N ARG A 183 -4.83 -10.41 -4.74
CA ARG A 183 -4.16 -11.03 -3.60
C ARG A 183 -2.81 -11.58 -4.05
N MET A 184 -1.85 -11.56 -3.12
CA MET A 184 -0.57 -12.27 -3.22
C MET A 184 -0.64 -13.52 -2.35
#